data_AF-A0A7V3YML2-F1
#
_entry.id   AF-A0A7V3YML2-F1
#
_cell.length_a   1.000
_cell.length_b   1.000
_cell.length_c   1.000
_cell.angle_alpha   90.00
_cell.angle_beta   90.00
_cell.angle_gamma   90.00
#
_symmetry.space_group_name_H-M   'P 1'
#
loop_
_entity.id
_entity.type
_entity.pdbx_description
1 polymer ?
#
loop_
_entity_poly.entity_id
_entity_poly.type
_entity_poly.pdbx_seq_one_letter_code
_entity_poly.pdbx_strand_id
1 'polypeptide(L)'
;FGGPGVLGEGEKVDVAPETFLDLEFWQKLYTPEVIENLKDKIQATGAIIEGIAGGFFSTARLRGFHSVIDQFPGIKIVTTLPADWNREKAIKVTEDILSANPKGTLDFIWAASNEMGLGAMLTCERLGRTEVKVFTNDGTPESVERIREGRLIAETWHGFPEWGWYGTKYAVMLALGLKDQVPQFVDIRPRTEWQGNADMFYPNPYLEPIDWEAIKKAYLEK
;
A
#
# COMPACT_ATOMS: atom_id res chain seq x y z
N PHE A 1 -6.32 -17.52 -3.28
CA PHE A 1 -7.22 -17.07 -2.20
C PHE A 1 -7.24 -15.56 -2.34
N GLY A 2 -8.34 -15.00 -2.85
CA GLY A 2 -8.39 -13.64 -3.37
C GLY A 2 -9.25 -12.74 -2.48
N GLY A 3 -8.62 -12.03 -1.54
CA GLY A 3 -9.26 -10.91 -0.84
C GLY A 3 -9.28 -9.63 -1.67
N PRO A 4 -9.73 -8.51 -1.08
CA PRO A 4 -9.71 -7.20 -1.72
C PRO A 4 -8.30 -6.80 -2.15
N GLY A 5 -8.12 -6.45 -3.42
CA GLY A 5 -6.78 -6.12 -3.94
C GLY A 5 -5.81 -7.31 -4.01
N VAL A 6 -6.30 -8.55 -4.08
CA VAL A 6 -5.47 -9.77 -4.19
C VAL A 6 -5.76 -10.50 -5.52
N LEU A 7 -4.75 -11.13 -6.10
CA LEU A 7 -4.85 -11.88 -7.35
C LEU A 7 -5.22 -13.36 -7.12
N GLY A 8 -5.75 -13.99 -8.17
CA GLY A 8 -5.90 -15.45 -8.27
C GLY A 8 -7.33 -15.98 -8.06
N GLU A 9 -7.46 -17.30 -8.12
CA GLU A 9 -8.76 -18.01 -8.23
C GLU A 9 -9.24 -18.67 -6.93
N GLY A 10 -8.54 -18.47 -5.81
CA GLY A 10 -8.95 -19.10 -4.54
C GLY A 10 -10.11 -18.39 -3.84
N GLU A 11 -10.42 -18.83 -2.62
CA GLU A 11 -11.57 -18.32 -1.84
C GLU A 11 -11.58 -16.80 -1.76
N LYS A 12 -12.75 -16.21 -2.01
CA LYS A 12 -12.97 -14.77 -1.96
C LYS A 12 -13.35 -14.36 -0.56
N VAL A 13 -12.70 -13.31 -0.07
CA VAL A 13 -13.07 -12.67 1.20
C VAL A 13 -13.95 -11.49 0.86
N ASP A 14 -15.22 -11.57 1.23
CA ASP A 14 -16.15 -10.44 1.07
C ASP A 14 -15.84 -9.39 2.13
N VAL A 15 -15.59 -8.16 1.69
CA VAL A 15 -15.18 -7.06 2.56
C VAL A 15 -15.95 -5.81 2.17
N ALA A 16 -16.67 -5.26 3.14
CA ALA A 16 -17.40 -4.02 2.94
C ALA A 16 -16.39 -2.87 2.64
N PRO A 17 -16.69 -1.96 1.71
CA PRO A 17 -15.78 -0.86 1.31
C PRO A 17 -15.21 -0.04 2.46
N GLU A 18 -15.99 0.18 3.51
CA GLU A 18 -15.66 0.93 4.71
C GLU A 18 -14.74 0.17 5.69
N THR A 19 -14.50 -1.12 5.44
CA THR A 19 -13.65 -1.94 6.30
C THR A 19 -12.23 -1.39 6.30
N PHE A 20 -11.69 -1.21 7.48
CA PHE A 20 -10.36 -0.67 7.68
C PHE A 20 -9.31 -1.76 7.42
N LEU A 21 -8.82 -1.85 6.18
CA LEU A 21 -7.84 -2.85 5.71
C LEU A 21 -6.42 -2.57 6.21
N ASP A 22 -6.23 -2.54 7.53
CA ASP A 22 -4.92 -2.31 8.16
C ASP A 22 -4.20 -3.60 8.54
N LEU A 23 -3.05 -3.47 9.22
CA LEU A 23 -2.24 -4.60 9.66
C LEU A 23 -3.03 -5.58 10.54
N GLU A 24 -3.88 -5.08 11.44
CA GLU A 24 -4.68 -5.93 12.33
C GLU A 24 -5.68 -6.76 11.53
N PHE A 25 -6.37 -6.15 10.55
CA PHE A 25 -7.25 -6.87 9.64
C PHE A 25 -6.52 -8.01 8.93
N TRP A 26 -5.36 -7.72 8.32
CA TRP A 26 -4.60 -8.72 7.56
C TRP A 26 -4.06 -9.85 8.44
N GLN A 27 -3.62 -9.56 9.67
CA GLN A 27 -3.16 -10.57 10.63
C GLN A 27 -4.29 -11.48 11.13
N LYS A 28 -5.50 -10.93 11.30
CA LYS A 28 -6.69 -11.73 11.65
C LYS A 28 -7.11 -12.65 10.50
N LEU A 29 -6.99 -12.17 9.26
CA LEU A 29 -7.35 -12.93 8.07
C LEU A 29 -6.32 -14.03 7.75
N TYR A 30 -5.03 -13.71 7.80
CA TYR A 30 -3.93 -14.62 7.51
C TYR A 30 -3.20 -15.03 8.79
N THR A 31 -3.90 -15.79 9.64
CA THR A 31 -3.29 -16.37 10.84
C THR A 31 -2.18 -17.36 10.48
N PRO A 32 -1.26 -17.71 11.41
CA PRO A 32 -0.22 -18.70 11.14
C PRO A 32 -0.75 -20.05 10.65
N GLU A 33 -1.91 -20.49 11.15
CA GLU A 33 -2.57 -21.72 10.69
C GLU A 33 -3.08 -21.59 9.26
N VAL A 34 -3.68 -20.45 8.90
CA VAL A 34 -4.11 -20.18 7.51
C VAL A 34 -2.90 -20.14 6.59
N ILE A 35 -1.82 -19.45 6.97
CA ILE A 35 -0.58 -19.40 6.18
C ILE A 35 -0.02 -20.81 5.97
N GLU A 36 0.09 -21.62 7.03
CA GLU A 36 0.60 -23.00 6.93
C GLU A 36 -0.23 -23.85 5.95
N ASN A 37 -1.55 -23.70 5.95
CA ASN A 37 -2.47 -24.41 5.06
C ASN A 37 -2.46 -23.93 3.60
N LEU A 38 -1.96 -22.72 3.36
CA LEU A 38 -1.98 -22.06 2.05
C LEU A 38 -0.61 -21.94 1.39
N LYS A 39 0.49 -21.98 2.15
CA LYS A 39 1.84 -21.61 1.66
C LYS A 39 2.28 -22.34 0.40
N ASP A 40 1.94 -23.63 0.27
CA ASP A 40 2.31 -24.46 -0.89
C ASP A 40 1.35 -24.30 -2.08
N LYS A 41 0.17 -23.72 -1.85
CA LYS A 41 -0.87 -23.48 -2.86
C LYS A 41 -0.71 -22.11 -3.54
N ILE A 42 -0.04 -21.17 -2.89
CA ILE A 42 0.20 -19.83 -3.44
C ILE A 42 1.45 -19.87 -4.30
N GLN A 43 1.28 -19.53 -5.57
CA GLN A 43 2.34 -19.50 -6.57
C GLN A 43 2.25 -18.22 -7.35
N ALA A 44 3.38 -17.56 -7.56
CA ALA A 44 3.49 -16.36 -8.39
C ALA A 44 4.94 -16.10 -8.74
N THR A 45 5.18 -15.47 -9.88
CA THR A 45 6.47 -14.92 -10.26
C THR A 45 6.37 -13.40 -10.31
N GLY A 46 7.19 -12.72 -9.51
CA GLY A 46 7.14 -11.28 -9.35
C GLY A 46 8.48 -10.59 -9.51
N ALA A 47 8.43 -9.28 -9.74
CA ALA A 47 9.59 -8.40 -9.68
C ALA A 47 9.34 -7.25 -8.72
N ILE A 48 10.42 -6.70 -8.15
CA ILE A 48 10.36 -5.56 -7.25
C ILE A 48 11.00 -4.33 -7.90
N ILE A 49 10.32 -3.19 -7.82
CA ILE A 49 10.91 -1.88 -8.08
C ILE A 49 11.10 -1.19 -6.73
N GLU A 50 12.33 -1.18 -6.22
CA GLU A 50 12.64 -0.53 -4.95
C GLU A 50 12.89 0.97 -5.12
N GLY A 51 13.00 1.69 -4.01
CA GLY A 51 13.29 3.12 -4.02
C GLY A 51 14.77 3.41 -4.25
N ILE A 52 15.35 4.22 -3.36
CA ILE A 52 16.81 4.44 -3.33
C ILE A 52 17.46 3.24 -2.66
N ALA A 53 18.27 2.49 -3.42
CA ALA A 53 18.99 1.33 -2.92
C ALA A 53 19.85 1.67 -1.69
N GLY A 54 19.74 0.85 -0.64
CA GLY A 54 20.41 1.07 0.64
C GLY A 54 19.87 2.23 1.48
N GLY A 55 18.90 3.00 0.97
CA GLY A 55 18.20 4.04 1.72
C GLY A 55 17.32 3.43 2.81
N PHE A 56 17.18 4.15 3.93
CA PHE A 56 16.41 3.69 5.10
C PHE A 56 14.97 3.28 4.73
N PHE A 57 14.24 4.15 4.03
CA PHE A 57 12.84 3.88 3.66
C PHE A 57 12.70 2.74 2.65
N SER A 58 13.60 2.63 1.67
CA SER A 58 13.60 1.50 0.70
C SER A 58 13.83 0.19 1.43
N THR A 59 14.86 0.14 2.28
CA THR A 59 15.22 -1.03 3.07
C THR A 59 14.10 -1.44 4.03
N ALA A 60 13.43 -0.48 4.67
CA ALA A 60 12.32 -0.75 5.57
C ALA A 60 11.11 -1.34 4.83
N ARG A 61 10.72 -0.76 3.69
CA ARG A 61 9.60 -1.27 2.86
C ARG A 61 9.92 -2.67 2.32
N LEU A 62 11.14 -2.89 1.81
CA LEU A 62 11.60 -4.21 1.36
C LEU A 62 11.58 -5.25 2.48
N ARG A 63 12.07 -4.92 3.67
CA ARG A 63 12.01 -5.83 4.82
C ARG A 63 10.57 -6.20 5.17
N GLY A 64 9.66 -5.23 5.17
CA GLY A 64 8.23 -5.47 5.39
C GLY A 64 7.64 -6.43 4.36
N PHE A 65 7.89 -6.17 3.08
CA PHE A 65 7.46 -7.03 1.98
C PHE A 65 7.99 -8.47 2.13
N HIS A 66 9.31 -8.62 2.34
CA HIS A 66 9.95 -9.91 2.53
C HIS A 66 9.51 -10.66 3.79
N SER A 67 9.17 -9.95 4.86
CA SER A 67 8.64 -10.58 6.09
C SER A 67 7.33 -11.34 5.88
N VAL A 68 6.60 -11.05 4.79
CA VAL A 68 5.37 -11.74 4.40
C VAL A 68 5.63 -12.70 3.24
N ILE A 69 6.17 -12.20 2.11
CA ILE A 69 6.23 -12.98 0.87
C ILE A 69 7.11 -14.22 0.99
N ASP A 70 8.17 -14.16 1.80
CA ASP A 70 9.15 -15.25 1.95
C ASP A 70 8.57 -16.45 2.73
N GLN A 71 7.39 -16.30 3.35
CA GLN A 71 6.66 -17.40 3.97
C GLN A 71 5.99 -18.32 2.93
N PHE A 72 5.94 -17.90 1.66
CA PHE A 72 5.29 -18.60 0.56
C PHE A 72 6.33 -19.10 -0.45
N PRO A 73 6.81 -20.36 -0.32
CA PRO A 73 7.92 -20.87 -1.15
C PRO A 73 7.58 -20.97 -2.65
N GLY A 74 6.30 -20.98 -3.01
CA GLY A 74 5.84 -20.94 -4.40
C GLY A 74 5.93 -19.55 -5.06
N ILE A 75 6.21 -18.49 -4.28
CA ILE A 75 6.40 -17.14 -4.82
C ILE A 75 7.87 -16.93 -5.14
N LYS A 76 8.17 -16.60 -6.39
CA LYS A 76 9.53 -16.33 -6.88
C LYS A 76 9.69 -14.87 -7.24
N ILE A 77 10.58 -14.17 -6.54
CA ILE A 77 11.04 -12.84 -6.96
C ILE A 77 12.20 -13.00 -7.92
N VAL A 78 12.00 -12.64 -9.20
CA VAL A 78 13.01 -12.84 -10.25
C VAL A 78 14.04 -11.73 -10.34
N THR A 79 13.68 -10.52 -9.88
CA THR A 79 14.60 -9.39 -9.84
C THR A 79 14.10 -8.30 -8.89
N THR A 80 15.03 -7.50 -8.39
CA THR A 80 14.78 -6.27 -7.62
C THR A 80 15.66 -5.18 -8.22
N LEU A 81 15.06 -4.08 -8.66
CA LEU A 81 15.78 -2.99 -9.30
C LEU A 81 15.36 -1.64 -8.69
N PRO A 82 16.30 -0.73 -8.41
CA PRO A 82 15.97 0.57 -7.86
C PRO A 82 15.47 1.53 -8.94
N ALA A 83 14.48 2.34 -8.60
CA ALA A 83 14.05 3.47 -9.42
C ALA A 83 14.01 4.80 -8.65
N ASP A 84 14.59 4.85 -7.45
CA ASP A 84 14.85 6.09 -6.69
C ASP A 84 13.61 6.97 -6.48
N TRP A 85 12.46 6.34 -6.26
CA TRP A 85 11.15 7.01 -6.11
C TRP A 85 10.71 7.79 -7.36
N ASN A 86 11.33 7.54 -8.51
CA ASN A 86 11.17 8.33 -9.73
C ASN A 86 10.43 7.55 -10.82
N ARG A 87 9.36 8.15 -11.35
CA ARG A 87 8.49 7.57 -12.39
C ARG A 87 9.23 7.24 -13.68
N GLU A 88 10.07 8.14 -14.20
CA GLU A 88 10.79 7.94 -15.46
C GLU A 88 11.84 6.83 -15.35
N LYS A 89 12.52 6.73 -14.21
CA LYS A 89 13.42 5.60 -13.94
C LYS A 89 12.64 4.29 -13.86
N ALA A 90 11.48 4.29 -13.20
CA ALA A 90 10.64 3.11 -13.10
C ALA A 90 10.13 2.63 -14.47
N ILE A 91 9.88 3.53 -15.42
CA ILE A 91 9.56 3.17 -16.81
C ILE A 91 10.69 2.32 -17.41
N LYS A 92 11.94 2.83 -17.35
CA LYS A 92 13.12 2.11 -17.90
C LYS A 92 13.34 0.76 -17.21
N VAL A 93 13.27 0.77 -15.87
CA VAL A 93 13.38 -0.46 -15.06
C VAL A 93 12.30 -1.47 -15.45
N THR A 94 11.06 -1.02 -15.69
CA THR A 94 9.98 -1.92 -16.11
C THR A 94 10.20 -2.46 -17.52
N GLU A 95 10.73 -1.66 -18.45
CA GLU A 95 11.13 -2.14 -19.78
C GLU A 95 12.19 -3.25 -19.67
N ASP A 96 13.19 -3.08 -18.80
CA ASP A 96 14.22 -4.08 -18.55
C ASP A 96 13.62 -5.37 -17.94
N ILE A 97 12.76 -5.23 -16.93
CA ILE A 97 12.06 -6.35 -16.29
C ILE A 97 11.24 -7.12 -17.34
N LEU A 98 10.44 -6.43 -18.15
CA LEU A 98 9.55 -7.07 -19.13
C LEU A 98 10.33 -7.68 -20.30
N SER A 99 11.48 -7.11 -20.66
CA SER A 99 12.37 -7.66 -21.68
C SER A 99 13.04 -8.96 -21.22
N ALA A 100 13.43 -9.03 -19.94
CA ALA A 100 14.00 -10.23 -19.34
C ALA A 100 12.95 -11.33 -19.03
N ASN A 101 11.66 -10.99 -19.01
CA ASN A 101 10.57 -11.90 -18.64
C ASN A 101 9.52 -11.98 -19.76
N PRO A 102 9.54 -13.04 -20.59
CA PRO A 102 8.58 -13.25 -21.66
C PRO A 102 7.13 -13.11 -21.23
N LYS A 103 6.24 -12.82 -22.19
CA LYS A 103 4.80 -12.70 -21.92
C LYS A 103 4.26 -13.97 -21.27
N GLY A 104 3.54 -13.82 -20.16
CA GLY A 104 3.00 -14.93 -19.37
C GLY A 104 3.96 -15.59 -18.37
N THR A 105 5.19 -15.09 -18.20
CA THR A 105 6.14 -15.61 -17.19
C THR A 105 6.29 -14.73 -15.95
N LEU A 106 5.64 -13.56 -15.94
CA LEU A 106 5.66 -12.60 -14.84
C LEU A 106 4.21 -12.26 -14.49
N ASP A 107 3.86 -12.45 -13.22
CA ASP A 107 2.50 -12.24 -12.73
C ASP A 107 2.33 -10.85 -12.14
N PHE A 108 3.35 -10.34 -11.44
CA PHE A 108 3.23 -9.05 -10.77
C PHE A 108 4.53 -8.23 -10.71
N ILE A 109 4.37 -6.93 -10.52
CA ILE A 109 5.40 -5.99 -10.09
C ILE A 109 4.92 -5.33 -8.80
N TRP A 110 5.72 -5.40 -7.75
CA TRP A 110 5.53 -4.58 -6.56
C TRP A 110 6.50 -3.39 -6.61
N ALA A 111 5.96 -2.18 -6.66
CA ALA A 111 6.73 -0.96 -6.64
C ALA A 111 6.67 -0.33 -5.25
N ALA A 112 7.82 0.08 -4.71
CA ALA A 112 7.88 0.59 -3.36
C ALA A 112 7.28 1.99 -3.21
N SER A 113 6.87 2.69 -4.29
CA SER A 113 6.13 3.97 -4.24
C SER A 113 5.23 4.16 -5.47
N ASN A 114 4.19 4.99 -5.33
CA ASN A 114 3.14 5.21 -6.32
C ASN A 114 3.71 5.73 -7.65
N GLU A 115 4.67 6.65 -7.59
CA GLU A 115 5.34 7.19 -8.79
C GLU A 115 5.98 6.08 -9.62
N MET A 116 6.67 5.15 -8.94
CA MET A 116 7.30 4.02 -9.60
C MET A 116 6.26 3.01 -10.10
N GLY A 117 5.20 2.76 -9.31
CA GLY A 117 4.08 1.92 -9.71
C GLY A 117 3.32 2.46 -10.93
N LEU A 118 3.08 3.76 -11.00
CA LEU A 118 2.47 4.42 -12.15
C LEU A 118 3.36 4.31 -13.39
N GLY A 119 4.68 4.47 -13.24
CA GLY A 119 5.64 4.24 -14.32
C GLY A 119 5.60 2.79 -14.83
N ALA A 120 5.52 1.82 -13.92
CA ALA A 120 5.39 0.41 -14.27
C ALA A 120 4.07 0.10 -14.99
N MET A 121 2.95 0.56 -14.44
CA MET A 121 1.61 0.40 -15.02
C MET A 121 1.55 0.94 -16.45
N LEU A 122 1.97 2.19 -16.67
CA LEU A 122 1.97 2.81 -18.01
C LEU A 122 2.85 2.03 -18.99
N THR A 123 3.97 1.49 -18.52
CA THR A 123 4.89 0.70 -19.35
C THR A 123 4.27 -0.64 -19.72
N CYS A 124 3.66 -1.34 -18.76
CA CYS A 124 2.93 -2.58 -19.03
C CYS A 124 1.83 -2.37 -20.06
N GLU A 125 1.03 -1.30 -19.95
CA GLU A 125 -0.03 -0.98 -20.90
C GLU A 125 0.50 -0.67 -22.31
N ARG A 126 1.52 0.19 -22.40
CA ARG A 126 2.16 0.57 -23.68
C ARG A 126 2.73 -0.64 -24.42
N LEU A 127 3.25 -1.63 -23.69
CA LEU A 127 3.83 -2.85 -24.26
C LEU A 127 2.81 -3.99 -24.40
N GLY A 128 1.53 -3.77 -24.08
CA GLY A 128 0.49 -4.80 -24.15
C GLY A 128 0.71 -5.97 -23.17
N ARG A 129 1.32 -5.67 -22.01
CA ARG A 129 1.69 -6.57 -20.91
C ARG A 129 0.74 -6.44 -19.70
N THR A 130 -0.54 -6.16 -19.93
CA THR A 130 -1.56 -5.97 -18.86
C THR A 130 -1.89 -7.23 -18.06
N GLU A 131 -1.33 -8.38 -18.46
CA GLU A 131 -1.32 -9.57 -17.60
C GLU A 131 -0.46 -9.36 -16.35
N VAL A 132 0.57 -8.50 -16.41
CA VAL A 132 1.42 -8.17 -15.26
C VAL A 132 0.69 -7.18 -14.37
N LYS A 133 0.47 -7.58 -13.13
CA LYS A 133 -0.31 -6.84 -12.13
C LYS A 133 0.58 -5.94 -11.29
N VAL A 134 0.19 -4.69 -11.10
CA VAL A 134 1.04 -3.71 -10.41
C VAL A 134 0.45 -3.34 -9.04
N PHE A 135 1.30 -3.46 -8.03
CA PHE A 135 1.03 -3.09 -6.63
C PHE A 135 1.96 -1.97 -6.20
N THR A 136 1.50 -1.08 -5.32
CA THR A 136 2.30 0.07 -4.92
C THR A 136 2.06 0.59 -3.49
N ASN A 137 2.59 1.76 -3.17
CA ASN A 137 2.50 2.43 -1.86
C ASN A 137 2.43 3.95 -2.07
N ASP A 138 1.65 4.66 -1.25
CA ASP A 138 1.63 6.11 -0.96
C ASP A 138 0.21 6.68 -0.92
N GLY A 139 -0.55 6.56 -2.01
CA GLY A 139 -1.94 7.01 -2.10
C GLY A 139 -2.07 8.46 -2.57
N THR A 140 -1.98 8.66 -3.88
CA THR A 140 -2.14 9.97 -4.54
C THR A 140 -3.45 10.04 -5.32
N PRO A 141 -4.00 11.24 -5.60
CA PRO A 141 -5.20 11.37 -6.43
C PRO A 141 -5.13 10.60 -7.75
N GLU A 142 -3.97 10.61 -8.42
CA GLU A 142 -3.76 9.87 -9.66
C GLU A 142 -3.78 8.36 -9.42
N SER A 143 -3.05 7.86 -8.42
CA SER A 143 -2.97 6.42 -8.18
C SER A 143 -4.30 5.83 -7.69
N VAL A 144 -5.04 6.55 -6.85
CA VAL A 144 -6.41 6.18 -6.44
C VAL A 144 -7.34 6.08 -7.65
N GLU A 145 -7.24 7.01 -8.62
CA GLU A 145 -8.01 6.92 -9.87
C GLU A 145 -7.62 5.69 -10.69
N ARG A 146 -6.32 5.37 -10.80
CA ARG A 146 -5.89 4.15 -11.50
C ARG A 146 -6.33 2.87 -10.80
N ILE A 147 -6.46 2.88 -9.47
CA ILE A 147 -7.03 1.77 -8.70
C ILE A 147 -8.54 1.64 -8.97
N ARG A 148 -9.27 2.76 -9.00
CA ARG A 148 -10.70 2.80 -9.38
C ARG A 148 -10.92 2.22 -10.78
N GLU A 149 -10.05 2.57 -11.72
CA GLU A 149 -10.03 2.03 -13.10
C GLU A 149 -9.58 0.55 -13.17
N GLY A 150 -9.06 -0.04 -12.09
CA GLY A 150 -8.55 -1.42 -12.04
C GLY A 150 -7.20 -1.62 -12.75
N ARG A 151 -6.46 -0.54 -13.03
CA ARG A 151 -5.18 -0.55 -13.74
C ARG A 151 -3.99 -0.71 -12.78
N LEU A 152 -4.10 -0.13 -11.59
CA LEU A 152 -3.33 -0.54 -10.41
C LEU A 152 -4.20 -1.48 -9.57
N ILE A 153 -3.62 -2.54 -9.00
CA ILE A 153 -4.41 -3.57 -8.31
C ILE A 153 -4.70 -3.18 -6.87
N ALA A 154 -3.66 -2.76 -6.16
CA ALA A 154 -3.78 -2.25 -4.81
C ALA A 154 -2.58 -1.37 -4.45
N GLU A 155 -2.79 -0.53 -3.45
CA GLU A 155 -1.79 0.38 -2.91
C GLU A 155 -1.87 0.39 -1.39
N THR A 156 -0.73 0.58 -0.72
CA THR A 156 -0.73 0.90 0.71
C THR A 156 -0.84 2.40 0.90
N TRP A 157 -1.94 2.86 1.50
CA TRP A 157 -2.21 4.23 1.87
C TRP A 157 -1.24 4.69 2.96
N HIS A 158 -0.45 5.71 2.63
CA HIS A 158 0.59 6.22 3.53
C HIS A 158 0.06 7.22 4.56
N GLY A 159 -1.15 7.75 4.37
CA GLY A 159 -1.81 8.59 5.36
C GLY A 159 -1.46 10.07 5.31
N PHE A 160 -1.14 10.62 4.12
CA PHE A 160 -0.79 12.06 4.01
C PHE A 160 -1.86 12.99 4.59
N PRO A 161 -3.18 12.78 4.35
CA PRO A 161 -4.23 13.57 4.98
C PRO A 161 -4.27 13.41 6.51
N GLU A 162 -4.07 12.21 7.03
CA GLU A 162 -4.04 11.88 8.45
C GLU A 162 -2.89 12.59 9.17
N TRP A 163 -1.73 12.73 8.54
CA TRP A 163 -0.60 13.47 9.10
C TRP A 163 -0.98 14.93 9.37
N GLY A 164 -1.62 15.58 8.39
CA GLY A 164 -2.10 16.95 8.54
C GLY A 164 -3.24 17.06 9.54
N TRP A 165 -4.17 16.11 9.51
CA TRP A 165 -5.35 16.08 10.37
C TRP A 165 -4.98 15.94 11.85
N TYR A 166 -4.24 14.88 12.18
CA TYR A 166 -3.76 14.64 13.54
C TYR A 166 -2.70 15.66 13.97
N GLY A 167 -1.80 16.06 13.06
CA GLY A 167 -0.81 17.10 13.33
C GLY A 167 -1.47 18.41 13.76
N THR A 168 -2.53 18.84 13.07
CA THR A 168 -3.29 20.05 13.42
C THR A 168 -3.99 19.90 14.78
N LYS A 169 -4.65 18.75 15.03
CA LYS A 169 -5.26 18.44 16.33
C LYS A 169 -4.27 18.65 17.48
N TYR A 170 -3.10 18.01 17.38
CA TYR A 170 -2.11 18.04 18.45
C TYR A 170 -1.41 19.40 18.58
N ALA A 171 -1.18 20.11 17.47
CA ALA A 171 -0.68 21.48 17.52
C ALA A 171 -1.64 22.42 18.29
N VAL A 172 -2.95 22.30 18.06
CA VAL A 172 -3.97 23.06 18.81
C VAL A 172 -3.94 22.69 20.29
N MET A 173 -3.94 21.39 20.62
CA MET A 173 -3.87 20.93 22.02
C MET A 173 -2.62 21.46 22.74
N LEU A 174 -1.45 21.45 22.09
CA LEU A 174 -0.21 22.01 22.64
C LEU A 174 -0.32 23.53 22.86
N ALA A 175 -0.91 24.28 21.93
CA ALA A 175 -1.10 25.72 22.06
C ALA A 175 -2.05 26.10 23.22
N LEU A 176 -3.05 25.26 23.50
CA LEU A 176 -3.94 25.37 24.67
C LEU A 176 -3.25 24.91 25.97
N GLY A 177 -2.02 24.40 25.86
CA GLY A 177 -1.22 23.87 26.96
C GLY A 177 -1.80 22.58 27.56
N LEU A 178 -2.44 21.75 26.73
CA LEU A 178 -2.93 20.41 27.05
C LEU A 178 -1.87 19.33 26.74
N LYS A 179 -0.59 19.65 26.96
CA LYS A 179 0.55 18.80 26.56
C LYS A 179 0.48 17.38 27.12
N ASP A 180 -0.06 17.20 28.32
CA ASP A 180 -0.13 15.89 29.00
C ASP A 180 -1.21 14.98 28.38
N GLN A 181 -2.06 15.53 27.51
CA GLN A 181 -3.06 14.79 26.74
C GLN A 181 -2.62 14.53 25.29
N VAL A 182 -1.44 15.02 24.88
CA VAL A 182 -0.91 14.83 23.53
C VAL A 182 -0.03 13.59 23.50
N PRO A 183 -0.37 12.56 22.71
CA PRO A 183 0.45 11.36 22.60
C PRO A 183 1.78 11.68 21.91
N GLN A 184 2.86 11.04 22.38
CA GLN A 184 4.17 11.15 21.74
C GLN A 184 4.23 10.39 20.41
N PHE A 185 3.47 9.30 20.30
CA PHE A 185 3.39 8.46 19.11
C PHE A 185 1.93 8.21 18.77
N VAL A 186 1.61 8.32 17.48
CA VAL A 186 0.28 8.02 16.95
C VAL A 186 0.48 7.10 15.76
N ASP A 187 -0.14 5.93 15.85
CA ASP A 187 -0.27 5.07 14.70
C ASP A 187 -1.42 5.61 13.83
N ILE A 188 -1.08 6.05 12.62
CA ILE A 188 -2.05 6.51 11.63
C ILE A 188 -2.80 5.36 10.96
N ARG A 189 -2.39 4.11 11.25
CA ARG A 189 -2.93 2.86 10.73
C ARG A 189 -3.01 2.86 9.20
N PRO A 190 -1.88 2.67 8.50
CA PRO A 190 -1.87 2.51 7.04
C PRO A 190 -2.88 1.47 6.57
N ARG A 191 -3.53 1.73 5.43
CA ARG A 191 -4.62 0.92 4.89
C ARG A 191 -4.29 0.41 3.50
N THR A 192 -4.88 -0.71 3.10
CA THR A 192 -4.86 -1.12 1.70
C THR A 192 -5.99 -0.45 0.91
N GLU A 193 -5.62 0.26 -0.14
CA GLU A 193 -6.48 0.76 -1.20
C GLU A 193 -6.64 -0.31 -2.28
N TRP A 194 -7.85 -0.52 -2.74
CA TRP A 194 -8.18 -1.38 -3.87
C TRP A 194 -9.44 -0.85 -4.56
N GLN A 195 -9.81 -1.45 -5.69
CA GLN A 195 -10.90 -0.94 -6.52
C GLN A 195 -12.21 -0.68 -5.74
N GLY A 196 -12.59 -1.56 -4.82
CA GLY A 196 -13.85 -1.46 -4.09
C GLY A 196 -13.88 -0.44 -2.96
N ASN A 197 -12.75 0.16 -2.57
CA ASN A 197 -12.71 1.20 -1.52
C ASN A 197 -12.03 2.51 -1.97
N ALA A 198 -11.69 2.68 -3.25
CA ALA A 198 -10.99 3.86 -3.76
C ALA A 198 -11.68 5.20 -3.38
N ASP A 199 -13.02 5.22 -3.34
CA ASP A 199 -13.80 6.42 -2.99
C ASP A 199 -13.64 6.84 -1.52
N MET A 200 -13.10 5.99 -0.65
CA MET A 200 -12.77 6.32 0.74
C MET A 200 -11.50 7.18 0.86
N PHE A 201 -10.70 7.29 -0.22
CA PHE A 201 -9.39 7.93 -0.20
C PHE A 201 -9.33 9.20 -1.07
N TYR A 202 -10.07 9.23 -2.17
CA TYR A 202 -10.13 10.39 -3.06
C TYR A 202 -11.49 10.47 -3.78
N PRO A 203 -12.10 11.66 -3.96
CA PRO A 203 -11.57 13.01 -3.68
C PRO A 203 -11.64 13.45 -2.21
N ASN A 204 -12.48 12.81 -1.40
CA ASN A 204 -12.68 13.17 0.00
C ASN A 204 -12.18 12.03 0.89
N PRO A 205 -10.91 12.06 1.34
CA PRO A 205 -10.38 11.02 2.21
C PRO A 205 -11.19 10.95 3.51
N TYR A 206 -11.57 9.74 3.89
CA TYR A 206 -12.21 9.50 5.18
C TYR A 206 -11.19 9.67 6.30
N LEU A 207 -11.44 10.67 7.15
CA LEU A 207 -10.65 11.02 8.32
C LEU A 207 -11.53 10.88 9.58
N GLU A 208 -10.99 10.25 10.62
CA GLU A 208 -11.71 10.14 11.89
C GLU A 208 -12.02 11.53 12.45
N PRO A 209 -13.26 11.86 12.80
CA PRO A 209 -13.62 13.20 13.25
C PRO A 209 -12.89 13.61 14.52
N ILE A 210 -12.46 14.86 14.60
CA ILE A 210 -11.87 15.44 15.81
C ILE A 210 -13.00 16.01 16.68
N ASP A 211 -13.05 15.57 17.94
CA ASP A 211 -13.94 16.15 18.94
C ASP A 211 -13.39 17.49 19.47
N TRP A 212 -13.65 18.56 18.72
CA TRP A 212 -13.21 19.91 19.06
C TRP A 212 -13.88 20.46 20.34
N GLU A 213 -15.12 20.05 20.63
CA GLU A 213 -15.82 20.49 21.84
C GLU A 213 -15.19 19.85 23.09
N ALA A 214 -14.78 18.58 23.01
CA ALA A 214 -14.02 17.96 24.09
C ALA A 214 -12.67 18.66 24.34
N ILE A 215 -11.93 19.00 23.28
CA ILE A 215 -10.65 19.73 23.40
C ILE A 215 -10.88 21.12 24.03
N LYS A 216 -11.90 21.84 23.58
CA LYS A 216 -12.27 23.15 24.13
C LYS A 216 -12.68 23.04 25.60
N LYS A 217 -13.48 22.04 25.96
CA LYS A 217 -13.87 21.77 27.34
C LYS A 217 -12.64 21.51 28.22
N ALA A 218 -11.73 20.64 27.78
CA ALA A 218 -10.49 20.35 28.50
C ALA A 218 -9.61 21.59 28.72
N TYR A 219 -9.59 22.52 27.76
CA TYR A 219 -8.92 23.81 27.91
C TYR A 219 -9.58 24.73 28.94
N LEU A 220 -10.91 24.80 28.96
CA LEU A 220 -11.66 25.66 29.90
C LEU A 220 -11.63 25.14 31.34
N GLU A 221 -11.39 23.85 31.53
CA GLU A 221 -11.31 23.19 32.85
C GLU A 221 -9.90 23.21 33.47
N LYS A 222 -8.89 23.68 32.72
CA LYS A 222 -7.49 23.79 33.15
C LYS A 222 -7.23 25.03 34.00
#